data_AF-D8PY02-F1
#
_entry.id   AF-D8PY02-F1
#
_cell.length_a   1.000
_cell.length_b   1.000
_cell.length_c   1.000
_cell.angle_alpha   90.00
_cell.angle_beta   90.00
_cell.angle_gamma   90.00
#
_symmetry.space_group_name_H-M   'P 1'
#
loop_
_entity.id
_entity.type
_entity.pdbx_description
1 polymer ?
#
loop_
_entity_poly.entity_id
_entity_poly.type
_entity_poly.pdbx_seq_one_letter_code
_entity_poly.pdbx_strand_id
1 'polypeptide(L)'
;NSSSHVVRTSDGQDAVLRVVAIHDEGREQLRIWRKLATAPHALMSENHTLPLLQEINLEHVTFAVFPYVAQSMERIYGGWAKNSVGDILNAVMQALEGLSYIHSLGIAHRDAFKYNFLMQFYPESLLTRVVPVSRPRVYLIDFESAIEFSADCPPSDRVCVGPPCINSLSDVDKYTAPRIPEMDTGEPYDPFKLDVWQLATSLSTFDSTLPAVEEVLDYMASDDPADRLTAHDALTRLRACLEDMLPKSLLIPPVVHYGPGFPSSAELREMCVTRARSPVVQPQTET
;
A
#
# COMPACT_ATOMS: atom_id res chain seq x y z
N ASN A 1 -13.40 -7.00 -1.41
CA ASN A 1 -13.21 -8.46 -1.29
C ASN A 1 -14.40 -9.13 -0.64
N SER A 2 -15.35 -9.57 -1.47
CA SER A 2 -16.57 -10.30 -1.10
C SER A 2 -16.36 -11.82 -0.89
N SER A 3 -15.12 -12.31 -1.02
CA SER A 3 -14.74 -13.74 -0.99
C SER A 3 -13.88 -14.15 0.22
N SER A 4 -13.74 -13.26 1.22
CA SER A 4 -12.92 -13.50 2.42
C SER A 4 -13.79 -13.55 3.67
N HIS A 5 -13.57 -14.55 4.52
CA HIS A 5 -14.27 -14.73 5.79
C HIS A 5 -13.28 -14.87 6.94
N VAL A 6 -13.56 -14.20 8.06
CA VAL A 6 -12.80 -14.40 9.30
C VAL A 6 -13.25 -15.72 9.92
N VAL A 7 -12.28 -16.57 10.23
CA VAL A 7 -12.46 -17.88 10.86
C VAL A 7 -11.55 -18.00 12.07
N ARG A 8 -11.84 -18.97 12.95
CA ARG A 8 -10.96 -19.31 14.06
C ARG A 8 -10.39 -20.71 13.86
N THR A 9 -9.08 -20.85 13.95
CA THR A 9 -8.40 -22.14 13.82
C THR A 9 -8.70 -23.04 15.03
N SER A 10 -8.42 -24.34 14.91
CA SER A 10 -8.50 -25.28 16.03
C SER A 10 -7.64 -24.87 17.23
N ASP A 11 -6.56 -24.12 16.98
CA ASP A 11 -5.63 -23.63 17.99
C ASP A 11 -6.08 -22.29 18.61
N GLY A 12 -7.27 -21.80 18.25
CA GLY A 12 -7.87 -20.59 18.79
C GLY A 12 -7.36 -19.28 18.18
N GLN A 13 -6.63 -19.33 17.05
CA GLN A 13 -6.12 -18.14 16.37
C GLN A 13 -7.12 -17.64 15.32
N ASP A 14 -7.23 -16.31 15.21
CA ASP A 14 -8.02 -15.69 14.15
C ASP A 14 -7.27 -15.72 12.82
N ALA A 15 -7.97 -16.18 11.78
CA ALA A 15 -7.45 -16.32 10.44
C ALA A 15 -8.47 -15.81 9.41
N VAL A 16 -8.00 -15.59 8.19
CA VAL A 16 -8.85 -15.25 7.05
C VAL A 16 -8.85 -16.42 6.08
N LEU A 17 -10.04 -16.95 5.81
CA LEU A 17 -10.28 -17.94 4.76
C LEU A 17 -10.71 -17.20 3.49
N ARG A 18 -9.97 -17.38 2.39
CA ARG A 18 -10.26 -16.78 1.08
C ARG A 18 -10.35 -17.85 0.01
N VAL A 19 -11.32 -17.73 -0.89
CA VAL A 19 -11.33 -18.52 -2.14
C VAL A 19 -10.27 -17.96 -3.08
N VAL A 20 -9.30 -18.80 -3.47
CA VAL A 20 -8.15 -18.39 -4.31
C VAL A 20 -8.11 -19.07 -5.67
N ALA A 21 -8.82 -20.19 -5.85
CA ALA A 21 -9.00 -20.78 -7.16
C ALA A 21 -10.33 -21.52 -7.26
N ILE A 22 -10.95 -21.46 -8.45
CA ILE A 22 -12.11 -22.26 -8.83
C ILE A 22 -11.81 -22.86 -10.21
N HIS A 23 -11.78 -24.18 -10.32
CA HIS A 23 -11.32 -24.90 -11.51
C HIS A 23 -9.92 -24.45 -11.95
N ASP A 24 -9.82 -23.80 -13.11
CA ASP A 24 -8.57 -23.29 -13.68
C ASP A 24 -8.38 -21.79 -13.42
N GLU A 25 -9.43 -21.10 -12.97
CA GLU A 25 -9.36 -19.68 -12.61
C GLU A 25 -8.61 -19.51 -11.28
N GLY A 26 -7.69 -18.54 -11.22
CA GLY A 26 -6.91 -18.23 -10.03
C GLY A 26 -5.70 -19.14 -9.77
N ARG A 27 -5.36 -20.06 -10.69
CA ARG A 27 -4.19 -20.94 -10.51
C ARG A 27 -2.85 -20.18 -10.55
N GLU A 28 -2.73 -19.16 -11.39
CA GLU A 28 -1.49 -18.37 -11.48
C GLU A 28 -1.24 -17.54 -10.22
N GLN A 29 -2.26 -16.85 -9.67
CA GLN A 29 -2.10 -16.15 -8.40
C GLN A 29 -1.71 -17.10 -7.26
N LEU A 30 -2.31 -18.30 -7.21
CA LEU A 30 -2.00 -19.29 -6.19
C LEU A 30 -0.59 -19.83 -6.33
N ARG A 31 -0.11 -20.00 -7.57
CA ARG A 31 1.28 -20.39 -7.85
C ARG A 31 2.27 -19.33 -7.36
N ILE A 32 2.03 -18.05 -7.65
CA ILE A 32 2.87 -16.94 -7.16
C ILE A 32 2.88 -16.93 -5.62
N TRP A 33 1.70 -17.05 -5.00
CA TRP A 33 1.60 -17.02 -3.55
C TRP A 33 2.32 -18.21 -2.90
N ARG A 34 2.19 -19.42 -3.44
CA ARG A 34 2.94 -20.61 -3.00
C ARG A 34 4.44 -20.41 -3.09
N LYS A 35 4.93 -19.85 -4.19
CA LYS A 35 6.36 -19.52 -4.36
C LYS A 35 6.82 -18.58 -3.23
N LEU A 36 6.07 -17.53 -2.95
CA LEU A 36 6.41 -16.54 -1.92
C LEU A 36 6.25 -17.08 -0.48
N ALA A 37 5.38 -18.06 -0.26
CA ALA A 37 5.10 -18.67 1.03
C ALA A 37 5.97 -19.90 1.37
N THR A 38 6.86 -20.31 0.47
CA THR A 38 7.76 -21.46 0.67
C THR A 38 9.23 -21.03 0.80
N ALA A 39 10.06 -21.88 1.41
CA ALA A 39 11.49 -21.60 1.53
C ALA A 39 12.17 -21.57 0.14
N PRO A 40 13.14 -20.66 -0.10
CA PRO A 40 13.73 -19.73 0.88
C PRO A 40 12.93 -18.45 1.09
N HIS A 41 11.97 -18.12 0.21
CA HIS A 41 11.28 -16.83 0.18
C HIS A 41 10.49 -16.51 1.46
N ALA A 42 9.85 -17.52 2.06
CA ALA A 42 9.12 -17.38 3.32
C ALA A 42 10.00 -16.94 4.51
N LEU A 43 11.32 -17.12 4.40
CA LEU A 43 12.28 -16.83 5.47
C LEU A 43 12.95 -15.46 5.29
N MET A 44 12.69 -14.75 4.18
CA MET A 44 13.33 -13.47 3.88
C MET A 44 12.60 -12.33 4.59
N SER A 45 13.34 -11.48 5.30
CA SER A 45 12.79 -10.33 6.01
C SER A 45 12.13 -9.30 5.09
N GLU A 46 12.61 -9.20 3.85
CA GLU A 46 12.18 -8.30 2.79
C GLU A 46 10.93 -8.84 2.08
N ASN A 47 10.56 -10.10 2.33
CA ASN A 47 9.31 -10.64 1.84
C ASN A 47 8.14 -10.11 2.67
N HIS A 48 7.51 -9.05 2.18
CA HIS A 48 6.31 -8.49 2.79
C HIS A 48 5.03 -9.21 2.35
N THR A 49 5.07 -10.32 1.63
CA THR A 49 3.84 -11.05 1.26
C THR A 49 3.13 -11.59 2.50
N LEU A 50 1.81 -11.47 2.55
CA LEU A 50 1.03 -12.08 3.63
C LEU A 50 1.23 -13.61 3.61
N PRO A 51 1.69 -14.22 4.72
CA PRO A 51 2.01 -15.65 4.73
C PRO A 51 0.78 -16.53 4.48
N LEU A 52 0.91 -17.48 3.54
CA LEU A 52 -0.07 -18.55 3.35
C LEU A 52 0.15 -19.61 4.44
N LEU A 53 -0.80 -19.74 5.36
CA LEU A 53 -0.70 -20.68 6.48
C LEU A 53 -1.09 -22.11 6.07
N GLN A 54 -2.18 -22.22 5.31
CA GLN A 54 -2.74 -23.50 4.91
C GLN A 54 -3.54 -23.36 3.62
N GLU A 55 -3.51 -24.41 2.81
CA GLU A 55 -4.41 -24.59 1.68
C GLU A 55 -5.41 -25.70 1.98
N ILE A 56 -6.67 -25.48 1.61
CA ILE A 56 -7.76 -26.46 1.74
C ILE A 56 -8.36 -26.65 0.35
N ASN A 57 -8.23 -27.87 -0.18
CA ASN A 57 -8.80 -28.22 -1.48
C ASN A 57 -10.13 -28.96 -1.26
N LEU A 58 -11.21 -28.40 -1.78
CA LEU A 58 -12.54 -28.99 -1.73
C LEU A 58 -13.07 -29.09 -3.17
N GLU A 59 -13.03 -30.29 -3.73
CA GLU A 59 -13.41 -30.57 -5.11
C GLU A 59 -12.67 -29.66 -6.12
N HIS A 60 -13.38 -28.68 -6.68
CA HIS A 60 -12.90 -27.73 -7.69
C HIS A 60 -12.58 -26.35 -7.10
N VAL A 61 -12.71 -26.18 -5.79
CA VAL A 61 -12.43 -24.92 -5.09
C VAL A 61 -11.21 -25.08 -4.19
N THR A 62 -10.26 -24.17 -4.34
CA THR A 62 -9.13 -24.06 -3.41
C THR A 62 -9.33 -22.85 -2.51
N PHE A 63 -9.30 -23.10 -1.21
CA PHE A 63 -9.27 -22.07 -0.18
C PHE A 63 -7.86 -21.92 0.35
N ALA A 64 -7.51 -20.68 0.68
CA ALA A 64 -6.28 -20.33 1.37
C ALA A 64 -6.61 -19.70 2.73
N VAL A 65 -5.83 -20.09 3.73
CA VAL A 65 -5.90 -19.59 5.09
C VAL A 65 -4.71 -18.65 5.33
N PHE A 66 -5.02 -17.42 5.73
CA PHE A 66 -4.04 -16.37 6.03
C PHE A 66 -4.15 -15.93 7.49
N PRO A 67 -3.07 -15.41 8.09
CA PRO A 67 -3.20 -14.78 9.40
C PRO A 67 -4.13 -13.57 9.31
N TYR A 68 -4.95 -13.38 10.34
CA TYR A 68 -5.75 -12.17 10.45
C TYR A 68 -4.86 -10.98 10.80
N VAL A 69 -4.84 -9.96 9.92
CA VAL A 69 -4.11 -8.71 10.13
C VAL A 69 -5.12 -7.58 10.27
N ALA A 70 -5.04 -6.85 11.38
CA ALA A 70 -6.13 -6.02 11.86
C ALA A 70 -6.36 -4.73 11.08
N GLN A 71 -5.32 -4.16 10.47
CA GLN A 71 -5.38 -2.83 9.86
C GLN A 71 -5.03 -2.86 8.37
N SER A 72 -5.54 -1.88 7.63
CA SER A 72 -5.23 -1.64 6.21
C SER A 72 -4.46 -0.33 6.05
N MET A 73 -3.48 -0.25 5.15
CA MET A 73 -2.81 1.01 4.84
C MET A 73 -3.76 2.05 4.20
N GLU A 74 -4.94 1.64 3.71
CA GLU A 74 -5.96 2.56 3.18
C GLU A 74 -6.35 3.65 4.18
N ARG A 75 -6.46 3.29 5.46
CA ARG A 75 -6.90 4.18 6.56
C ARG A 75 -5.75 4.67 7.43
N ILE A 76 -4.51 4.57 6.93
CA ILE A 76 -3.31 4.96 7.69
C ILE A 76 -3.28 6.46 8.03
N TYR A 77 -3.94 7.30 7.23
CA TYR A 77 -4.15 8.72 7.49
C TYR A 77 -5.56 9.15 7.04
N GLY A 78 -5.95 10.41 7.34
CA GLY A 78 -7.21 11.00 6.88
C GLY A 78 -8.48 10.50 7.59
N GLY A 79 -8.36 9.50 8.46
CA GLY A 79 -9.46 8.93 9.24
C GLY A 79 -9.26 9.07 10.75
N TRP A 80 -9.59 7.99 11.46
CA TRP A 80 -9.51 7.94 12.93
C TRP A 80 -8.06 7.82 13.43
N ALA A 81 -7.20 7.12 12.68
CA ALA A 81 -5.84 6.80 13.07
C ALA A 81 -5.00 8.05 13.31
N LYS A 82 -4.32 8.12 14.48
CA LYS A 82 -3.45 9.25 14.85
C LYS A 82 -1.98 9.00 14.53
N ASN A 83 -1.72 8.52 13.31
CA ASN A 83 -0.37 8.26 12.81
C ASN A 83 0.35 9.57 12.45
N SER A 84 1.62 9.67 12.82
CA SER A 84 2.49 10.77 12.40
C SER A 84 3.01 10.59 10.98
N VAL A 85 3.62 11.62 10.41
CA VAL A 85 4.39 11.50 9.16
C VAL A 85 5.42 10.36 9.26
N GLY A 86 6.12 10.24 10.40
CA GLY A 86 7.07 9.14 10.63
C GLY A 86 6.43 7.75 10.58
N ASP A 87 5.24 7.57 11.14
CA ASP A 87 4.53 6.28 11.08
C ASP A 87 4.17 5.90 9.63
N ILE A 88 3.69 6.89 8.87
CA ILE A 88 3.26 6.71 7.48
C ILE A 88 4.45 6.38 6.59
N LEU A 89 5.55 7.15 6.69
CA LEU A 89 6.76 6.90 5.90
C LEU A 89 7.41 5.56 6.23
N ASN A 90 7.36 5.11 7.50
CA ASN A 90 7.80 3.75 7.85
C ASN A 90 6.96 2.65 7.18
N ALA A 91 5.66 2.87 6.98
CA ALA A 91 4.81 1.93 6.26
C ALA A 91 5.10 1.95 4.75
N VAL A 92 5.27 3.14 4.16
CA VAL A 92 5.62 3.32 2.74
C VAL A 92 6.97 2.65 2.43
N MET A 93 7.98 2.83 3.28
CA MET A 93 9.28 2.17 3.09
C MET A 93 9.17 0.63 3.14
N GLN A 94 8.35 0.07 4.02
CA GLN A 94 8.12 -1.39 4.04
C GLN A 94 7.33 -1.86 2.81
N ALA A 95 6.36 -1.09 2.33
CA ALA A 95 5.64 -1.39 1.09
C ALA A 95 6.60 -1.43 -0.11
N LEU A 96 7.50 -0.44 -0.23
CA LEU A 96 8.54 -0.39 -1.25
C LEU A 96 9.57 -1.51 -1.12
N GLU A 97 9.96 -1.89 0.11
CA GLU A 97 10.82 -3.05 0.37
C GLU A 97 10.17 -4.35 -0.13
N GLY A 98 8.88 -4.52 0.14
CA GLY A 98 8.08 -5.63 -0.37
C GLY A 98 8.00 -5.68 -1.88
N LEU A 99 7.71 -4.54 -2.53
CA LEU A 99 7.69 -4.42 -3.98
C LEU A 99 9.06 -4.70 -4.58
N SER A 100 10.12 -4.08 -4.06
CA SER A 100 11.49 -4.31 -4.50
C SER A 100 11.87 -5.80 -4.40
N TYR A 101 11.41 -6.49 -3.36
CA TYR A 101 11.66 -7.92 -3.20
C TYR A 101 10.95 -8.74 -4.29
N ILE A 102 9.65 -8.58 -4.50
CA ILE A 102 8.93 -9.36 -5.53
C ILE A 102 9.41 -9.02 -6.94
N HIS A 103 9.78 -7.76 -7.20
CA HIS A 103 10.36 -7.31 -8.47
C HIS A 103 11.69 -8.02 -8.75
N SER A 104 12.52 -8.24 -7.71
CA SER A 104 13.78 -9.00 -7.84
C SER A 104 13.55 -10.46 -8.25
N LEU A 105 12.36 -11.00 -7.99
CA LEU A 105 11.95 -12.35 -8.37
C LEU A 105 11.25 -12.41 -9.74
N GLY A 106 11.20 -11.28 -10.46
CA GLY A 106 10.49 -11.16 -11.74
C GLY A 106 8.97 -11.09 -11.59
N ILE A 107 8.45 -10.79 -10.40
CA ILE A 107 7.01 -10.72 -10.13
C ILE A 107 6.58 -9.25 -10.10
N ALA A 108 5.59 -8.87 -10.89
CA ALA A 108 4.93 -7.57 -10.81
C ALA A 108 3.50 -7.74 -10.26
N HIS A 109 3.09 -6.92 -9.30
CA HIS A 109 1.81 -7.06 -8.61
C HIS A 109 0.62 -6.57 -9.44
N ARG A 110 0.80 -5.45 -10.14
CA ARG A 110 -0.14 -4.74 -11.03
C ARG A 110 -1.42 -4.21 -10.38
N ASP A 111 -1.52 -4.32 -9.06
CA ASP A 111 -2.57 -3.71 -8.23
C ASP A 111 -2.02 -3.19 -6.89
N ALA A 112 -0.83 -2.58 -6.91
CA ALA A 112 -0.06 -2.20 -5.72
C ALA A 112 -0.53 -0.88 -5.06
N PHE A 113 -1.84 -0.66 -4.95
CA PHE A 113 -2.40 0.48 -4.22
C PHE A 113 -2.36 0.24 -2.70
N LYS A 114 -2.37 1.32 -1.90
CA LYS A 114 -2.33 1.21 -0.42
C LYS A 114 -3.40 0.32 0.21
N TYR A 115 -4.54 0.07 -0.45
CA TYR A 115 -5.56 -0.84 0.10
C TYR A 115 -5.17 -2.32 0.05
N ASN A 116 -4.20 -2.69 -0.79
CA ASN A 116 -3.62 -4.03 -0.86
C ASN A 116 -2.38 -4.21 0.02
N PHE A 117 -2.17 -3.28 0.96
CA PHE A 117 -1.18 -3.43 2.02
C PHE A 117 -1.89 -3.44 3.39
N LEU A 118 -1.67 -4.49 4.17
CA LEU A 118 -2.16 -4.63 5.53
C LEU A 118 -1.08 -4.22 6.54
N MET A 119 -1.48 -3.76 7.71
CA MET A 119 -0.58 -3.41 8.81
C MET A 119 -0.96 -4.17 10.07
N GLN A 120 0.05 -4.65 10.80
CA GLN A 120 -0.18 -5.35 12.06
C GLN A 120 -0.99 -4.50 13.07
N PHE A 121 -0.66 -3.22 13.19
CA PHE A 121 -1.38 -2.22 13.99
C PHE A 121 -1.01 -0.80 13.50
N TYR A 122 -1.81 0.20 13.87
CA TYR A 122 -1.43 1.60 13.73
C TYR A 122 -0.66 2.04 14.97
N PRO A 123 0.55 2.63 14.84
CA PRO A 123 1.30 3.07 16.01
C PRO A 123 0.65 4.25 16.75
N GLU A 124 -0.14 5.05 16.05
CA GLU A 124 -0.85 6.23 16.58
C GLU A 124 0.08 7.17 17.37
N SER A 125 1.28 7.41 16.86
CA SER A 125 2.33 8.13 17.60
C SER A 125 1.96 9.58 17.93
N LEU A 126 1.03 10.21 17.21
CA LEU A 126 0.53 11.54 17.58
C LEU A 126 -0.34 11.52 18.84
N LEU A 127 -1.04 10.42 19.08
CA LEU A 127 -1.85 10.23 20.30
C LEU A 127 -0.93 10.00 21.50
N THR A 128 0.05 9.10 21.35
CA THR A 128 0.99 8.75 22.42
C THR A 128 2.07 9.82 22.64
N ARG A 129 2.35 10.63 21.61
CA ARG A 129 3.44 11.61 21.54
C ARG A 129 4.82 11.00 21.74
N VAL A 130 4.98 9.74 21.37
CA VAL A 130 6.22 8.98 21.50
C VAL A 130 6.53 8.32 20.16
N VAL A 131 7.80 8.38 19.75
CA VAL A 131 8.29 7.63 18.59
C VAL A 131 8.17 6.13 18.92
N PRO A 132 7.44 5.33 18.12
CA PRO A 132 7.24 3.92 18.41
C PRO A 132 8.57 3.16 18.48
N VAL A 133 8.73 2.34 19.52
CA VAL A 133 9.92 1.50 19.69
C VAL A 133 9.93 0.36 18.65
N SER A 134 8.75 -0.18 18.34
CA SER A 134 8.55 -1.23 17.33
C SER A 134 7.82 -0.69 16.13
N ARG A 135 8.30 -1.02 14.93
CA ARG A 135 7.62 -0.73 13.67
C ARG A 135 6.63 -1.85 13.36
N PRO A 136 5.33 -1.57 13.12
CA PRO A 136 4.37 -2.59 12.74
C PRO A 136 4.76 -3.16 11.37
N ARG A 137 4.67 -4.48 11.22
CA ARG A 137 4.92 -5.14 9.94
C ARG A 137 3.83 -4.77 8.93
N VAL A 138 4.25 -4.42 7.72
CA VAL A 138 3.37 -4.24 6.55
C VAL A 138 3.35 -5.53 5.73
N TYR A 139 2.18 -5.92 5.24
CA TYR A 139 1.98 -7.11 4.42
C TYR A 139 1.27 -6.78 3.09
N LEU A 140 1.87 -7.17 1.97
CA LEU A 140 1.27 -7.15 0.64
C LEU A 140 0.31 -8.33 0.47
N ILE A 141 -0.88 -8.06 -0.09
CA ILE A 141 -1.92 -9.04 -0.39
C ILE A 141 -2.40 -8.89 -1.84
N ASP A 142 -3.18 -9.87 -2.29
CA ASP A 142 -4.00 -9.77 -3.51
C ASP A 142 -3.25 -9.88 -4.85
N PHE A 143 -2.65 -11.05 -5.10
CA PHE A 143 -1.90 -11.35 -6.31
C PHE A 143 -2.79 -11.72 -7.52
N GLU A 144 -4.07 -11.34 -7.54
CA GLU A 144 -5.01 -11.67 -8.64
C GLU A 144 -4.56 -11.11 -10.00
N SER A 145 -4.01 -9.90 -10.00
CA SER A 145 -3.50 -9.21 -11.19
C SER A 145 -2.02 -9.48 -11.47
N ALA A 146 -1.35 -10.20 -10.56
CA ALA A 146 0.09 -10.35 -10.58
C ALA A 146 0.56 -11.25 -11.72
N ILE A 147 1.75 -10.96 -12.23
CA ILE A 147 2.40 -11.75 -13.26
C ILE A 147 3.83 -12.09 -12.83
N GLU A 148 4.32 -13.24 -13.30
CA GLU A 148 5.69 -13.69 -13.09
C GLU A 148 6.39 -13.83 -14.45
N PHE A 149 7.45 -13.05 -14.65
CA PHE A 149 8.36 -13.22 -15.78
C PHE A 149 9.38 -14.32 -15.48
N SER A 150 9.65 -15.18 -16.46
CA SER A 150 10.71 -16.19 -16.35
C SER A 150 12.08 -15.52 -16.11
N ALA A 151 12.97 -16.19 -15.37
CA ALA A 151 14.34 -15.75 -15.19
C ALA A 151 15.08 -15.60 -16.54
N ASP A 152 14.71 -16.42 -17.54
CA ASP A 152 15.27 -16.39 -18.89
C ASP A 152 14.70 -15.27 -19.76
N CYS A 153 13.64 -14.58 -19.31
CA CYS A 153 13.06 -13.46 -20.02
C CYS A 153 14.00 -12.23 -19.91
N PRO A 154 14.51 -11.71 -21.04
CA PRO A 154 15.36 -10.53 -21.04
C PRO A 154 14.66 -9.33 -20.39
N PRO A 155 15.35 -8.45 -19.65
CA PRO A 155 14.73 -7.28 -19.04
C PRO A 155 13.95 -6.38 -20.01
N SER A 156 14.38 -6.28 -21.28
CA SER A 156 13.70 -5.52 -22.34
C SER A 156 12.31 -6.06 -22.68
N ASP A 157 12.08 -7.35 -22.43
CA ASP A 157 10.86 -8.04 -22.84
C ASP A 157 9.86 -8.15 -21.68
N ARG A 158 10.24 -7.67 -20.49
CA ARG A 158 9.39 -7.68 -19.28
C ARG A 158 8.44 -6.50 -19.27
N VAL A 159 7.58 -6.44 -20.28
CA VAL A 159 6.62 -5.35 -20.50
C VAL A 159 5.18 -5.85 -20.47
N CYS A 160 4.25 -4.95 -20.22
CA CYS A 160 2.81 -5.19 -20.30
C CYS A 160 2.15 -4.17 -21.23
N VAL A 161 0.97 -4.51 -21.76
CA VAL A 161 0.16 -3.63 -22.59
C VAL A 161 -1.27 -3.61 -22.03
N GLY A 162 -1.87 -2.41 -22.02
CA GLY A 162 -3.23 -2.20 -21.54
C GLY A 162 -3.44 -2.45 -20.03
N PRO A 163 -4.67 -2.29 -19.53
CA PRO A 163 -4.99 -2.46 -18.12
C PRO A 163 -4.82 -3.90 -17.60
N PRO A 164 -4.56 -4.08 -16.29
CA PRO A 164 -4.56 -5.39 -15.65
C PRO A 164 -5.93 -6.06 -15.76
N CYS A 165 -6.03 -7.05 -16.65
CA CYS A 165 -7.22 -7.88 -16.82
C CYS A 165 -7.06 -9.16 -15.99
N ILE A 166 -7.95 -9.36 -15.01
CA ILE A 166 -7.89 -10.48 -14.06
C ILE A 166 -8.33 -11.81 -14.74
N ASN A 167 -9.04 -11.75 -15.86
CA ASN A 167 -9.39 -12.91 -16.69
C ASN A 167 -9.76 -12.52 -18.13
N SER A 168 -9.85 -13.47 -19.07
CA SER A 168 -10.28 -13.20 -20.46
C SER A 168 -11.72 -12.64 -20.57
N LEU A 169 -12.45 -12.62 -19.46
CA LEU A 169 -13.81 -12.09 -19.32
C LEU A 169 -13.86 -10.75 -18.57
N SER A 170 -12.72 -10.25 -18.05
CA SER A 170 -12.67 -8.96 -17.38
C SER A 170 -12.75 -7.89 -18.45
N ASP A 171 -13.93 -7.31 -18.56
CA ASP A 171 -14.21 -6.16 -19.38
C ASP A 171 -13.27 -5.00 -19.00
N VAL A 172 -12.52 -4.47 -19.98
CA VAL A 172 -11.60 -3.35 -19.79
C VAL A 172 -12.35 -2.12 -19.25
N ASP A 173 -13.64 -2.02 -19.54
CA ASP A 173 -14.53 -0.98 -19.06
C ASP A 173 -14.81 -1.06 -17.54
N LYS A 174 -14.48 -2.20 -16.89
CA LYS A 174 -14.61 -2.38 -15.44
C LYS A 174 -13.37 -1.98 -14.64
N TYR A 175 -12.23 -1.72 -15.28
CA TYR A 175 -11.05 -1.22 -14.58
C TYR A 175 -11.23 0.26 -14.26
N THR A 176 -11.61 0.55 -13.01
CA THR A 176 -11.90 1.91 -12.51
C THR A 176 -10.77 2.54 -11.72
N ALA A 177 -9.69 1.79 -11.47
CA ALA A 177 -8.50 2.30 -10.80
C ALA A 177 -7.76 3.32 -11.72
N PRO A 178 -6.97 4.24 -11.12
CA PRO A 178 -6.11 5.13 -11.88
C PRO A 178 -5.23 4.39 -12.89
N ARG A 179 -5.00 5.02 -14.05
CA ARG A 179 -4.22 4.48 -15.17
C ARG A 179 -3.03 5.38 -15.46
N ILE A 180 -1.93 4.76 -15.86
CA ILE A 180 -0.81 5.45 -16.49
C ILE A 180 -1.15 5.73 -17.96
N PRO A 181 -0.60 6.79 -18.58
CA PRO A 181 -0.92 7.15 -19.97
C PRO A 181 -0.74 6.00 -20.98
N GLU A 182 0.26 5.16 -20.78
CA GLU A 182 0.62 4.03 -21.65
C GLU A 182 -0.52 2.99 -21.76
N MET A 183 -1.34 2.85 -20.71
CA MET A 183 -2.49 1.93 -20.72
C MET A 183 -3.59 2.38 -21.69
N ASP A 184 -3.76 3.68 -21.87
CA ASP A 184 -4.81 4.24 -22.72
C ASP A 184 -4.35 4.36 -24.18
N THR A 185 -3.04 4.52 -24.42
CA THR A 185 -2.47 4.51 -25.78
C THR A 185 -2.20 3.10 -26.32
N GLY A 186 -2.11 2.10 -25.43
CA GLY A 186 -1.73 0.73 -25.79
C GLY A 186 -0.23 0.55 -25.98
N GLU A 187 0.58 1.51 -25.54
CA GLU A 187 2.03 1.39 -25.56
C GLU A 187 2.52 0.41 -24.48
N PRO A 188 3.61 -0.33 -24.72
CA PRO A 188 4.22 -1.18 -23.69
C PRO A 188 4.74 -0.35 -22.51
N TYR A 189 4.49 -0.83 -21.30
CA TYR A 189 4.99 -0.24 -20.06
C TYR A 189 5.70 -1.26 -19.18
N ASP A 190 6.59 -0.76 -18.31
CA ASP A 190 7.25 -1.54 -17.26
C ASP A 190 6.24 -1.81 -16.11
N PRO A 191 5.84 -3.06 -15.88
CA PRO A 191 4.87 -3.40 -14.85
C PRO A 191 5.44 -3.31 -13.43
N PHE A 192 6.77 -3.35 -13.25
CA PHE A 192 7.40 -3.14 -11.95
C PHE A 192 7.32 -1.67 -11.54
N LYS A 193 7.56 -0.75 -12.49
CA LYS A 193 7.38 0.69 -12.26
C LYS A 193 5.90 1.07 -12.09
N LEU A 194 4.98 0.35 -12.75
CA LEU A 194 3.54 0.51 -12.52
C LEU A 194 3.19 0.31 -11.03
N ASP A 195 3.73 -0.71 -10.36
CA ASP A 195 3.45 -0.96 -8.94
C ASP A 195 3.83 0.24 -8.06
N VAL A 196 4.98 0.84 -8.35
CA VAL A 196 5.50 2.01 -7.63
C VAL A 196 4.60 3.23 -7.85
N TRP A 197 4.16 3.44 -9.10
CA TRP A 197 3.21 4.48 -9.45
C TRP A 197 1.85 4.29 -8.77
N GLN A 198 1.31 3.07 -8.74
CA GLN A 198 0.03 2.78 -8.08
C GLN A 198 0.11 3.06 -6.57
N LEU A 199 1.21 2.70 -5.92
CA LEU A 199 1.45 3.01 -4.51
C LEU A 199 1.46 4.53 -4.28
N ALA A 200 2.25 5.27 -5.06
CA ALA A 200 2.38 6.73 -4.93
C ALA A 200 1.07 7.47 -5.24
N THR A 201 0.40 7.13 -6.35
CA THR A 201 -0.88 7.71 -6.73
C THR A 201 -1.95 7.47 -5.67
N SER A 202 -1.92 6.30 -5.00
CA SER A 202 -2.81 6.03 -3.86
C SER A 202 -2.54 6.91 -2.63
N LEU A 203 -1.36 7.53 -2.55
CA LEU A 203 -0.93 8.46 -1.51
C LEU A 203 -1.08 9.94 -1.91
N SER A 204 -1.62 10.26 -3.08
CA SER A 204 -1.77 11.64 -3.61
C SER A 204 -2.47 12.66 -2.69
N THR A 205 -3.25 12.20 -1.71
CA THR A 205 -3.92 13.07 -0.73
C THR A 205 -3.10 13.30 0.54
N PHE A 206 -1.95 12.64 0.68
CA PHE A 206 -1.02 12.80 1.79
C PHE A 206 0.11 13.75 1.40
N ASP A 207 0.39 14.68 2.31
CA ASP A 207 1.54 15.58 2.26
C ASP A 207 2.31 15.42 3.57
N SER A 208 3.58 15.03 3.44
CA SER A 208 4.52 14.80 4.54
C SER A 208 5.06 16.10 5.16
N THR A 209 4.83 17.24 4.49
CA THR A 209 5.41 18.57 4.74
C THR A 209 6.92 18.69 4.51
N LEU A 210 7.55 17.63 3.99
CA LEU A 210 8.98 17.55 3.76
C LEU A 210 9.25 17.58 2.25
N PRO A 211 9.79 18.70 1.70
CA PRO A 211 9.97 18.85 0.26
C PRO A 211 10.75 17.71 -0.41
N ALA A 212 11.78 17.19 0.27
CA ALA A 212 12.58 16.08 -0.25
C ALA A 212 11.78 14.75 -0.33
N VAL A 213 10.81 14.55 0.55
CA VAL A 213 9.93 13.36 0.51
C VAL A 213 8.89 13.53 -0.59
N GLU A 214 8.29 14.72 -0.72
CA GLU A 214 7.34 15.02 -1.79
C GLU A 214 7.97 14.82 -3.17
N GLU A 215 9.21 15.29 -3.37
CA GLU A 215 9.95 15.06 -4.61
C GLU A 215 10.07 13.57 -4.96
N VAL A 216 10.35 12.71 -3.97
CA VAL A 216 10.42 11.26 -4.24
C VAL A 216 9.05 10.68 -4.59
N LEU A 217 7.98 11.10 -3.89
CA LEU A 217 6.61 10.66 -4.19
C LEU A 217 6.17 11.11 -5.60
N ASP A 218 6.53 12.32 -6.01
CA ASP A 218 6.27 12.85 -7.35
C ASP A 218 6.99 12.03 -8.42
N TYR A 219 8.28 11.71 -8.23
CA TYR A 219 9.02 10.83 -9.15
C TYR A 219 8.47 9.39 -9.16
N MET A 220 7.93 8.89 -8.05
CA MET A 220 7.23 7.60 -8.04
C MET A 220 5.93 7.65 -8.87
N ALA A 221 5.18 8.76 -8.78
CA ALA A 221 3.91 8.99 -9.45
C ALA A 221 4.04 9.63 -10.85
N SER A 222 5.24 9.69 -11.42
CA SER A 222 5.45 10.34 -12.71
C SER A 222 4.69 9.65 -13.85
N ASP A 223 4.01 10.45 -14.66
CA ASP A 223 3.41 10.03 -15.93
C ASP A 223 4.47 9.69 -16.99
N ASP A 224 5.67 10.28 -16.89
CA ASP A 224 6.79 9.92 -17.76
C ASP A 224 7.47 8.63 -17.25
N PRO A 225 7.45 7.52 -18.03
CA PRO A 225 8.06 6.26 -17.63
C PRO A 225 9.58 6.34 -17.41
N ALA A 226 10.27 7.31 -18.03
CA ALA A 226 11.70 7.52 -17.85
C ALA A 226 12.01 8.06 -16.44
N ASP A 227 11.19 8.98 -15.96
CA ASP A 227 11.33 9.59 -14.62
C ASP A 227 10.78 8.69 -13.51
N ARG A 228 9.81 7.82 -13.84
CA ARG A 228 9.16 6.91 -12.89
C ARG A 228 10.19 6.00 -12.20
N LEU A 229 10.22 6.03 -10.87
CA LEU A 229 11.21 5.29 -10.08
C LEU A 229 10.94 3.78 -10.04
N THR A 230 12.02 3.01 -9.87
CA THR A 230 11.91 1.62 -9.41
C THR A 230 11.63 1.57 -7.91
N ALA A 231 11.11 0.44 -7.41
CA ALA A 231 10.86 0.29 -5.97
C ALA A 231 12.16 0.41 -5.14
N HIS A 232 13.27 -0.10 -5.68
CA HIS A 232 14.59 0.01 -5.07
C HIS A 232 15.10 1.46 -5.00
N ASP A 233 14.99 2.22 -6.11
CA ASP A 233 15.43 3.61 -6.15
C ASP A 233 14.57 4.50 -5.26
N ALA A 234 13.25 4.30 -5.26
CA ALA A 234 12.32 5.01 -4.40
C ALA A 234 12.63 4.76 -2.91
N LEU A 235 12.85 3.50 -2.53
CA LEU A 235 13.22 3.13 -1.16
C LEU A 235 14.55 3.76 -0.75
N THR A 236 15.55 3.72 -1.65
CA THR A 236 16.89 4.27 -1.40
C THR A 236 16.82 5.78 -1.22
N ARG A 237 16.12 6.50 -2.09
CA ARG A 237 15.95 7.95 -1.99
C ARG A 237 15.19 8.34 -0.72
N LEU A 238 14.07 7.68 -0.40
CA LEU A 238 13.33 7.94 0.83
C LEU A 238 14.19 7.70 2.08
N ARG A 239 14.96 6.60 2.12
CA ARG A 239 15.88 6.33 3.24
C ARG A 239 16.92 7.44 3.38
N ALA A 240 17.52 7.88 2.27
CA ALA A 240 18.49 8.97 2.26
C ALA A 240 17.89 10.30 2.75
N CYS A 241 16.65 10.63 2.37
CA CYS A 241 15.96 11.83 2.86
C CYS A 241 15.80 11.83 4.39
N LEU A 242 15.67 10.65 5.01
CA LEU A 242 15.37 10.50 6.43
C LEU A 242 16.60 10.19 7.29
N GLU A 243 17.75 9.87 6.68
CA GLU A 243 18.95 9.40 7.39
C GLU A 243 19.47 10.43 8.41
N ASP A 244 19.49 11.70 8.02
CA ASP A 244 19.96 12.80 8.88
C ASP A 244 18.87 13.39 9.79
N MET A 245 17.64 12.88 9.70
CA MET A 245 16.51 13.40 10.49
C MET A 245 16.39 12.69 11.84
N LEU A 246 16.28 13.47 12.91
CA LEU A 246 15.94 12.92 14.23
C LEU A 246 14.54 12.27 14.18
N PRO A 247 14.33 11.02 14.63
CA PRO A 247 13.01 10.39 14.56
C PRO A 247 11.86 11.20 15.18
N LYS A 248 12.16 12.04 16.18
CA LYS A 248 11.20 12.96 16.80
C LYS A 248 10.74 14.10 15.89
N SER A 249 11.52 14.51 14.89
CA SER A 249 11.10 15.57 13.94
C SER A 249 9.96 15.09 13.04
N LEU A 250 9.84 13.78 12.84
CA LEU A 250 8.76 13.16 12.06
C LEU A 250 7.48 12.92 12.89
N LEU A 251 7.50 13.26 14.18
CA LEU A 251 6.34 13.19 15.08
C LEU A 251 5.40 14.39 14.88
N ILE A 252 5.03 14.63 13.64
CA ILE A 252 4.19 15.75 13.19
C ILE A 252 2.94 15.20 12.49
N PRO A 253 1.81 15.93 12.56
CA PRO A 253 0.61 15.53 11.85
C PRO A 253 0.82 15.65 10.34
N PRO A 254 0.38 14.67 9.52
CA PRO A 254 0.37 14.83 8.07
C PRO A 254 -0.60 15.94 7.66
N VAL A 255 -0.37 16.48 6.47
CA VAL A 255 -1.37 17.29 5.78
C VAL A 255 -2.15 16.36 4.86
N VAL A 256 -3.48 16.42 4.97
CA VAL A 256 -4.40 15.65 4.12
C VAL A 256 -5.18 16.62 3.25
N HIS A 257 -5.15 16.39 1.94
CA HIS A 257 -5.91 17.12 0.94
C HIS A 257 -7.20 16.37 0.59
N TYR A 258 -8.35 17.00 0.80
CA TYR A 258 -9.66 16.39 0.56
C TYR A 258 -10.24 16.70 -0.84
N GLY A 259 -9.43 17.31 -1.70
CA GLY A 259 -9.79 17.68 -3.06
C GLY A 259 -10.04 19.19 -3.26
N PRO A 260 -10.26 19.62 -4.51
CA PRO A 260 -10.41 21.02 -4.85
C PRO A 260 -11.59 21.67 -4.12
N GLY A 261 -11.37 22.85 -3.52
CA GLY A 261 -12.40 23.63 -2.83
C GLY A 261 -12.69 23.20 -1.39
N PHE A 262 -12.06 22.13 -0.89
CA PHE A 262 -12.12 21.75 0.52
C PHE A 262 -10.86 22.20 1.27
N PRO A 263 -10.99 22.73 2.50
CA PRO A 263 -9.84 23.06 3.32
C PRO A 263 -9.06 21.79 3.68
N SER A 264 -7.75 21.85 3.55
CA SER A 264 -6.81 20.84 4.01
C SER A 264 -6.93 20.57 5.50
N SER A 265 -6.40 19.44 5.94
CA SER A 265 -6.36 19.12 7.38
C SER A 265 -5.58 20.15 8.21
N ALA A 266 -4.62 20.87 7.61
CA ALA A 266 -3.86 21.91 8.29
C ALA A 266 -4.72 23.16 8.52
N GLU A 267 -5.44 23.61 7.49
CA GLU A 267 -6.37 24.73 7.58
C GLU A 267 -7.49 24.45 8.57
N LEU A 268 -8.05 23.23 8.56
CA LEU A 268 -9.05 22.82 9.54
C LEU A 268 -8.54 22.88 10.99
N ARG A 269 -7.29 22.46 11.24
CA ARG A 269 -6.67 22.58 12.56
C ARG A 269 -6.53 24.05 12.98
N GLU A 270 -6.12 24.92 12.08
CA GLU A 270 -5.99 26.35 12.35
C GLU A 270 -7.34 27.03 12.65
N MET A 271 -8.38 26.69 11.89
CA MET A 271 -9.76 27.15 12.14
C MET A 271 -10.30 26.71 13.51
N CYS A 272 -9.95 25.51 13.98
CA CYS A 272 -10.30 25.04 15.32
C CYS A 272 -9.54 25.81 16.42
N VAL A 273 -8.24 26.07 16.23
CA VAL A 273 -7.41 26.82 17.19
C VAL A 273 -7.90 28.26 17.34
N THR A 274 -8.23 28.92 16.23
CA THR A 274 -8.75 30.30 16.24
C THR A 274 -10.09 30.40 16.97
N ARG A 275 -11.01 29.47 16.75
CA ARG A 275 -12.29 29.39 17.50
C ARG A 275 -12.10 29.16 19.00
N ALA A 276 -11.13 28.33 19.40
CA ALA A 276 -10.85 28.10 20.82
C ALA A 276 -10.25 29.34 21.53
N ARG A 277 -9.68 30.29 20.78
CA ARG A 277 -9.10 31.53 21.31
C ARG A 277 -10.07 32.72 21.31
N SER A 278 -11.25 32.60 20.71
CA SER A 278 -12.27 33.66 20.78
C SER A 278 -12.87 33.73 22.20
N PRO A 279 -12.91 34.91 22.86
CA PRO A 279 -13.49 35.03 24.18
C PRO A 279 -14.99 34.72 24.14
N VAL A 280 -15.45 33.86 25.06
CA VAL A 280 -16.88 33.63 25.32
C VAL A 280 -17.45 34.96 25.81
N VAL A 281 -18.21 35.65 24.96
CA VAL A 281 -19.00 36.81 25.37
C VAL A 281 -20.08 36.28 26.31
N GLN A 282 -19.89 36.47 27.62
CA GLN A 282 -20.95 36.22 28.59
C GLN A 282 -22.09 37.22 28.31
N PRO A 283 -23.35 36.76 28.27
CA PRO A 283 -24.47 37.66 28.05
C PRO A 283 -24.55 38.64 29.23
N GLN A 284 -24.48 39.94 28.92
CA GLN A 284 -24.75 40.98 29.90
C GLN A 284 -26.21 40.86 30.31
N THR A 285 -26.45 40.47 31.56
CA THR A 285 -27.75 40.60 32.21
C THR A 285 -28.00 42.08 32.45
N GLU A 286 -28.85 42.69 31.62
CA GLU A 286 -29.43 44.01 31.89
C GLU A 286 -30.41 43.88 33.05
N THR A 287 -30.14 44.60 34.14
CA THR A 287 -31.05 44.87 35.27
C THR A 287 -31.80 46.16 35.04
#